data_AF-A0A932DPB5-F1
#
_entry.id   AF-A0A932DPB5-F1
#
_cell.length_a   1.000
_cell.length_b   1.000
_cell.length_c   1.000
_cell.angle_alpha   90.00
_cell.angle_beta   90.00
_cell.angle_gamma   90.00
#
_symmetry.space_group_name_H-M   'P 1'
#
loop_
_entity.id
_entity.type
_entity.pdbx_description
1 polymer ?
#
loop_
_entity_poly.entity_id
_entity_poly.type
_entity_poly.pdbx_seq_one_letter_code
_entity_poly.pdbx_strand_id
1 'polypeptide(L)'
;MKIAFSARMAFCLAILFGLTISQKVFAFTLRVPFTLQAPYSDWRQPWQDACEEATILIVDQFYKGFQAERIPKKTAHDEILRIVNIENKHFGFNKDTNVSQIVEIINNFFNWEAKEVEDPSVEDIKSELDMQRPVIVPLYGKQLNNPYFLRGGPDYHTVVVKGYDDETQEFITQEPGVGRGLDYRYSYDTLVNAMHDFLPANKTKYGQKKAIFTQKNLQKSAELDGDKDGLTKIEEIKQGSALWLADSDDDGFDDGQETREGYSPIVNEKKLVRGSLVKTKENPKVFLLDDESKRHIANETIFLAHGWRWSDIIVVSERFLENLHEGAEIDN
;
A
#
# COMPACT_ATOMS: atom_id res chain seq x y z
N MET A 1 64.33 -42.18 -65.45
CA MET A 1 64.45 -43.13 -64.32
C MET A 1 64.04 -42.40 -63.05
N LYS A 2 62.93 -42.83 -62.40
CA LYS A 2 62.46 -42.44 -61.04
C LYS A 2 61.99 -40.96 -60.87
N ILE A 3 60.95 -40.55 -60.15
CA ILE A 3 59.88 -41.11 -59.28
C ILE A 3 58.75 -40.04 -59.22
N ALA A 4 57.50 -40.46 -59.02
CA ALA A 4 56.29 -39.64 -58.88
C ALA A 4 56.14 -38.95 -57.51
N PHE A 5 55.30 -37.90 -57.40
CA PHE A 5 54.56 -37.64 -56.16
C PHE A 5 53.19 -36.97 -56.42
N SER A 6 52.17 -37.50 -55.76
CA SER A 6 50.75 -37.19 -55.91
C SER A 6 50.32 -36.00 -55.05
N ALA A 7 49.51 -35.10 -55.59
CA ALA A 7 48.78 -34.10 -54.80
C ALA A 7 47.45 -34.69 -54.32
N ARG A 8 47.31 -34.91 -53.01
CA ARG A 8 46.00 -35.15 -52.36
C ARG A 8 45.50 -33.84 -51.76
N MET A 9 44.34 -33.42 -52.25
CA MET A 9 43.56 -32.28 -51.79
C MET A 9 42.87 -32.68 -50.47
N ALA A 10 43.23 -32.04 -49.37
CA ALA A 10 42.59 -32.23 -48.07
C ALA A 10 41.46 -31.20 -47.90
N PHE A 11 40.22 -31.70 -47.85
CA PHE A 11 39.03 -30.90 -47.55
C PHE A 11 38.88 -30.88 -46.02
N CYS A 12 39.19 -29.76 -45.37
CA CYS A 12 38.94 -29.58 -43.95
C CYS A 12 37.46 -29.22 -43.73
N LEU A 13 36.70 -30.17 -43.21
CA LEU A 13 35.33 -29.97 -42.72
C LEU A 13 35.42 -29.28 -41.34
N ALA A 14 35.15 -27.98 -41.28
CA ALA A 14 35.04 -27.27 -40.01
C ALA A 14 33.66 -27.55 -39.39
N ILE A 15 33.62 -28.39 -38.36
CA ILE A 15 32.42 -28.61 -37.55
C ILE A 15 32.29 -27.42 -36.60
N LEU A 16 31.36 -26.49 -36.90
CA LEU A 16 30.93 -25.46 -35.96
C LEU A 16 30.12 -26.13 -34.85
N PHE A 17 30.77 -26.37 -33.70
CA PHE A 17 30.05 -26.61 -32.45
C PHE A 17 29.45 -25.29 -31.98
N GLY A 18 28.14 -25.11 -32.22
CA GLY A 18 27.37 -24.06 -31.59
C GLY A 18 27.28 -24.32 -30.09
N LEU A 19 28.06 -23.58 -29.30
CA LEU A 19 27.87 -23.49 -27.86
C LEU A 19 26.56 -22.75 -27.61
N THR A 20 25.47 -23.49 -27.40
CA THR A 20 24.23 -22.92 -26.86
C THR A 20 24.50 -22.52 -25.42
N ILE A 21 24.66 -21.22 -25.18
CA ILE A 21 24.64 -20.67 -23.83
C ILE A 21 23.22 -20.86 -23.31
N SER A 22 23.03 -21.76 -22.35
CA SER A 22 21.77 -21.86 -21.62
C SER A 22 21.57 -20.55 -20.86
N GLN A 23 20.65 -19.71 -21.33
CA GLN A 23 20.22 -18.55 -20.56
C GLN A 23 19.60 -19.06 -19.26
N LYS A 24 20.07 -18.52 -18.14
CA LYS A 24 19.56 -18.87 -16.82
C LYS A 24 18.13 -18.34 -16.75
N VAL A 25 17.17 -19.25 -16.67
CA VAL A 25 15.75 -18.94 -16.53
C VAL A 25 15.51 -18.48 -15.10
N PHE A 26 14.93 -17.29 -14.92
CA PHE A 26 14.61 -16.72 -13.62
C PHE A 26 13.10 -16.62 -13.46
N ALA A 27 12.62 -17.02 -12.30
CA ALA A 27 11.26 -16.78 -11.84
C ALA A 27 11.34 -16.16 -10.45
N PHE A 28 10.51 -15.15 -10.21
CA PHE A 28 10.48 -14.42 -8.96
C PHE A 28 9.04 -14.05 -8.60
N THR A 29 8.70 -14.09 -7.32
CA THR A 29 7.37 -13.74 -6.84
C THR A 29 7.44 -13.19 -5.42
N LEU A 30 6.79 -12.04 -5.24
CA LEU A 30 6.58 -11.41 -3.95
C LEU A 30 5.36 -12.03 -3.25
N ARG A 31 5.35 -12.02 -1.91
CA ARG A 31 4.16 -12.38 -1.13
C ARG A 31 3.25 -11.17 -0.97
N VAL A 32 2.61 -10.76 -2.06
CA VAL A 32 1.60 -9.69 -2.06
C VAL A 32 0.22 -10.31 -1.80
N PRO A 33 -0.58 -9.80 -0.85
CA PRO A 33 -1.91 -10.33 -0.58
C PRO A 33 -2.91 -9.99 -1.69
N PHE A 34 -4.11 -10.56 -1.64
CA PHE A 34 -5.15 -10.34 -2.64
C PHE A 34 -6.49 -9.91 -2.03
N THR A 35 -7.21 -9.04 -2.73
CA THR A 35 -8.64 -8.81 -2.56
C THR A 35 -9.30 -8.53 -3.91
N LEU A 36 -10.62 -8.67 -3.96
CA LEU A 36 -11.44 -8.16 -5.07
C LEU A 36 -11.76 -6.68 -4.86
N GLN A 37 -11.95 -5.95 -5.96
CA GLN A 37 -12.51 -4.58 -5.91
C GLN A 37 -13.94 -4.57 -5.34
N ALA A 38 -14.68 -5.68 -5.47
CA ALA A 38 -15.99 -5.90 -4.88
C ALA A 38 -15.93 -7.04 -3.85
N PRO A 39 -15.56 -6.79 -2.57
CA PRO A 39 -15.29 -7.84 -1.58
C PRO A 39 -16.46 -8.81 -1.34
N TYR A 40 -17.69 -8.31 -1.46
CA TYR A 40 -18.93 -9.09 -1.32
C TYR A 40 -19.58 -9.44 -2.67
N SER A 41 -18.88 -9.23 -3.78
CA SER A 41 -19.38 -9.46 -5.14
C SER A 41 -20.60 -8.60 -5.51
N ASP A 42 -20.76 -7.45 -4.83
CA ASP A 42 -21.69 -6.40 -5.23
C ASP A 42 -20.97 -5.45 -6.21
N TRP A 43 -21.43 -5.45 -7.45
CA TRP A 43 -20.84 -4.65 -8.54
C TRP A 43 -21.65 -3.40 -8.82
N ARG A 44 -22.28 -2.80 -7.81
CA ARG A 44 -22.85 -1.44 -7.89
C ARG A 44 -21.81 -0.43 -7.43
N GLN A 45 -22.04 0.84 -7.74
CA GLN A 45 -21.20 1.94 -7.22
C GLN A 45 -21.08 1.87 -5.69
N PRO A 46 -19.90 2.15 -5.10
CA PRO A 46 -18.66 2.58 -5.76
C PRO A 46 -17.85 1.43 -6.40
N TRP A 47 -18.19 0.17 -6.13
CA TRP A 47 -17.37 -1.00 -6.48
C TRP A 47 -17.15 -1.25 -7.98
N GLN A 48 -17.91 -0.60 -8.86
CA GLN A 48 -17.69 -0.69 -10.31
C GLN A 48 -16.36 -0.06 -10.74
N ASP A 49 -16.01 1.05 -10.09
CA ASP A 49 -14.87 1.89 -10.45
C ASP A 49 -13.76 1.78 -9.38
N ALA A 50 -13.86 0.81 -8.47
CA ALA A 50 -12.99 0.70 -7.30
C ALA A 50 -11.67 -0.08 -7.55
N CYS A 51 -11.21 -0.17 -8.79
CA CYS A 51 -10.06 -1.04 -9.10
C CYS A 51 -8.74 -0.43 -8.62
N GLU A 52 -8.60 0.88 -8.74
CA GLU A 52 -7.49 1.70 -8.26
C GLU A 52 -7.35 1.57 -6.75
N GLU A 53 -8.43 1.76 -6.01
CA GLU A 53 -8.48 1.66 -4.56
C GLU A 53 -8.13 0.24 -4.09
N ALA A 54 -8.61 -0.78 -4.82
CA ALA A 54 -8.25 -2.16 -4.53
C ALA A 54 -6.74 -2.42 -4.74
N THR A 55 -6.14 -1.90 -5.82
CA THR A 55 -4.69 -2.06 -6.07
C THR A 55 -3.84 -1.27 -5.07
N ILE A 56 -4.25 -0.06 -4.71
CA ILE A 56 -3.62 0.74 -3.63
C ILE A 56 -3.67 -0.05 -2.31
N LEU A 57 -4.83 -0.60 -1.93
CA LEU A 57 -4.98 -1.40 -0.72
C LEU A 57 -4.08 -2.65 -0.74
N ILE A 58 -4.03 -3.36 -1.87
CA ILE A 58 -3.18 -4.56 -2.01
C ILE A 58 -1.71 -4.22 -1.74
N VAL A 59 -1.21 -3.13 -2.31
CA VAL A 59 0.18 -2.67 -2.11
C VAL A 59 0.39 -2.14 -0.70
N ASP A 60 -0.59 -1.42 -0.13
CA ASP A 60 -0.53 -0.93 1.24
C ASP A 60 -0.41 -2.08 2.25
N GLN A 61 -1.19 -3.15 2.10
CA GLN A 61 -1.10 -4.33 2.97
C GLN A 61 0.24 -5.06 2.81
N PHE A 62 0.79 -5.14 1.60
CA PHE A 62 2.14 -5.65 1.37
C PHE A 62 3.18 -4.84 2.17
N TYR A 63 3.15 -3.51 2.07
CA TYR A 63 4.08 -2.64 2.79
C TYR A 63 3.81 -2.52 4.30
N LYS A 64 2.63 -2.94 4.77
CA LYS A 64 2.31 -3.15 6.20
C LYS A 64 2.77 -4.54 6.70
N GLY A 65 3.33 -5.38 5.84
CA GLY A 65 3.82 -6.71 6.20
C GLY A 65 2.70 -7.72 6.45
N PHE A 66 1.52 -7.52 5.86
CA PHE A 66 0.39 -8.43 6.01
C PHE A 66 0.75 -9.84 5.50
N GLN A 67 0.52 -10.85 6.33
CA GLN A 67 1.04 -12.19 6.07
C GLN A 67 0.06 -13.12 5.36
N ALA A 68 -1.25 -12.91 5.48
CA ALA A 68 -2.20 -13.83 4.85
C ALA A 68 -2.27 -13.59 3.33
N GLU A 69 -2.57 -14.65 2.58
CA GLU A 69 -2.67 -14.58 1.11
C GLU A 69 -3.83 -13.70 0.65
N ARG A 70 -4.91 -13.64 1.45
CA ARG A 70 -6.11 -12.85 1.15
C ARG A 70 -6.43 -11.89 2.28
N ILE A 71 -6.75 -10.66 1.91
CA ILE A 71 -7.27 -9.65 2.84
C ILE A 71 -8.71 -10.08 3.20
N PRO A 72 -9.10 -10.10 4.49
CA PRO A 72 -10.46 -10.43 4.88
C PRO A 72 -11.47 -9.50 4.21
N LYS A 73 -12.62 -10.03 3.77
CA LYS A 73 -13.64 -9.24 3.03
C LYS A 73 -14.08 -7.98 3.76
N LYS A 74 -14.26 -8.05 5.08
CA LYS A 74 -14.62 -6.89 5.90
C LYS A 74 -13.51 -5.84 5.87
N THR A 75 -12.27 -6.23 6.11
CA THR A 75 -11.11 -5.33 6.03
C THR A 75 -11.00 -4.70 4.65
N ALA A 76 -11.11 -5.48 3.58
CA ALA A 76 -11.06 -4.95 2.23
C ALA A 76 -12.20 -3.98 1.92
N HIS A 77 -13.41 -4.29 2.36
CA HIS A 77 -14.57 -3.40 2.21
C HIS A 77 -14.34 -2.06 2.90
N ASP A 78 -13.95 -2.08 4.17
CA ASP A 78 -13.80 -0.87 4.97
C ASP A 78 -12.63 -0.01 4.46
N GLU A 79 -11.51 -0.64 4.10
CA GLU A 79 -10.35 0.07 3.56
C GLU A 79 -10.59 0.63 2.17
N ILE A 80 -11.24 -0.09 1.25
CA ILE A 80 -11.58 0.47 -0.07
C ILE A 80 -12.47 1.70 0.11
N LEU A 81 -13.49 1.63 0.98
CA LEU A 81 -14.36 2.79 1.25
C LEU A 81 -13.60 3.95 1.91
N ARG A 82 -12.56 3.68 2.71
CA ARG A 82 -11.67 4.73 3.22
C ARG A 82 -10.98 5.45 2.06
N ILE A 83 -10.42 4.72 1.09
CA ILE A 83 -9.74 5.31 -0.07
C ILE A 83 -10.73 6.10 -0.95
N VAL A 84 -11.92 5.54 -1.21
CA VAL A 84 -13.01 6.27 -1.88
C VAL A 84 -13.34 7.59 -1.17
N ASN A 85 -13.36 7.61 0.16
CA ASN A 85 -13.64 8.83 0.92
C ASN A 85 -12.49 9.86 0.80
N ILE A 86 -11.24 9.39 0.79
CA ILE A 86 -10.06 10.23 0.55
C ILE A 86 -10.19 10.91 -0.82
N GLU A 87 -10.48 10.15 -1.87
CA GLU A 87 -10.65 10.69 -3.23
C GLU A 87 -11.82 11.68 -3.32
N ASN A 88 -12.95 11.38 -2.69
CA ASN A 88 -14.09 12.29 -2.64
C ASN A 88 -13.75 13.61 -1.93
N LYS A 89 -12.98 13.57 -0.83
CA LYS A 89 -12.54 14.78 -0.12
C LYS A 89 -11.50 15.57 -0.92
N HIS A 90 -10.58 14.86 -1.59
CA HIS A 90 -9.42 15.46 -2.26
C HIS A 90 -9.74 15.96 -3.69
N PHE A 91 -10.43 15.15 -4.49
CA PHE A 91 -10.77 15.46 -5.88
C PHE A 91 -12.24 15.87 -6.09
N GLY A 92 -13.14 15.56 -5.14
CA GLY A 92 -14.58 15.77 -5.29
C GLY A 92 -15.31 14.67 -6.07
N PHE A 93 -14.64 13.57 -6.40
CA PHE A 93 -15.18 12.40 -7.07
C PHE A 93 -14.32 11.15 -6.81
N ASN A 94 -14.87 9.96 -7.10
CA ASN A 94 -14.25 8.64 -6.89
C ASN A 94 -14.50 7.69 -8.09
N LYS A 95 -14.40 8.23 -9.30
CA LYS A 95 -14.49 7.46 -10.55
C LYS A 95 -13.08 7.10 -11.00
N ASP A 96 -12.98 6.38 -12.13
CA ASP A 96 -11.72 6.06 -12.80
C ASP A 96 -10.69 7.21 -12.71
N THR A 97 -9.54 6.92 -12.12
CA THR A 97 -8.43 7.87 -11.95
C THR A 97 -7.23 7.49 -12.82
N ASN A 98 -6.57 8.50 -13.39
CA ASN A 98 -5.34 8.28 -14.15
C ASN A 98 -4.13 8.08 -13.22
N VAL A 99 -3.00 7.68 -13.79
CA VAL A 99 -1.77 7.40 -13.04
C VAL A 99 -1.33 8.56 -12.16
N SER A 100 -1.37 9.80 -12.69
CA SER A 100 -0.94 10.97 -11.92
C SER A 100 -1.81 11.20 -10.69
N GLN A 101 -3.13 10.96 -10.81
CA GLN A 101 -4.07 11.05 -9.70
C GLN A 101 -3.87 9.94 -8.67
N ILE A 102 -3.65 8.69 -9.11
CA ILE A 102 -3.35 7.56 -8.21
C ILE A 102 -2.06 7.84 -7.42
N VAL A 103 -1.01 8.33 -8.11
CA VAL A 103 0.27 8.71 -7.49
C VAL A 103 0.10 9.84 -6.48
N GLU A 104 -0.75 10.83 -6.79
CA GLU A 104 -1.08 11.92 -5.88
C GLU A 104 -1.76 11.41 -4.60
N ILE A 105 -2.75 10.50 -4.72
CA ILE A 105 -3.42 9.89 -3.56
C ILE A 105 -2.44 9.11 -2.70
N ILE A 106 -1.60 8.25 -3.31
CA ILE A 106 -0.60 7.47 -2.58
C ILE A 106 0.37 8.39 -1.83
N ASN A 107 0.93 9.39 -2.53
CA ASN A 107 1.99 10.21 -1.98
C ASN A 107 1.50 11.13 -0.86
N ASN A 108 0.26 11.59 -0.90
CA ASN A 108 -0.32 12.36 0.22
C ASN A 108 -0.76 11.46 1.38
N PHE A 109 -1.43 10.33 1.12
CA PHE A 109 -2.27 9.69 2.15
C PHE A 109 -1.83 8.29 2.63
N PHE A 110 -0.67 7.78 2.19
CA PHE A 110 -0.20 6.43 2.54
C PHE A 110 1.25 6.38 3.01
N ASN A 111 1.60 5.44 3.90
CA ASN A 111 2.96 5.31 4.48
C ASN A 111 3.99 4.65 3.54
N TRP A 112 3.87 4.90 2.25
CA TRP A 112 4.76 4.49 1.17
C TRP A 112 4.64 5.50 0.01
N GLU A 113 5.54 5.41 -0.96
CA GLU A 113 5.65 6.38 -2.05
C GLU A 113 5.48 5.69 -3.41
N ALA A 114 4.97 6.44 -4.38
CA ALA A 114 4.83 6.02 -5.75
C ALA A 114 5.42 7.05 -6.72
N LYS A 115 5.90 6.56 -7.87
CA LYS A 115 6.32 7.37 -9.01
C LYS A 115 5.59 6.89 -10.27
N GLU A 116 5.18 7.86 -11.08
CA GLU A 116 4.73 7.64 -12.45
C GLU A 116 5.94 7.31 -13.34
N VAL A 117 5.80 6.29 -14.18
CA VAL A 117 6.79 5.88 -15.17
C VAL A 117 6.12 5.73 -16.53
N GLU A 118 6.61 6.47 -17.52
CA GLU A 118 6.15 6.41 -18.90
C GLU A 118 6.86 5.30 -19.66
N ASP A 119 6.10 4.58 -20.49
CA ASP A 119 6.57 3.51 -21.39
C ASP A 119 7.57 2.51 -20.75
N PRO A 120 7.26 1.94 -19.55
CA PRO A 120 8.18 1.03 -18.88
C PRO A 120 8.38 -0.26 -19.67
N SER A 121 9.63 -0.72 -19.73
CA SER A 121 9.97 -2.02 -20.32
C SER A 121 9.64 -3.18 -19.38
N VAL A 122 9.65 -4.41 -19.92
CA VAL A 122 9.53 -5.63 -19.11
C VAL A 122 10.65 -5.70 -18.08
N GLU A 123 11.86 -5.32 -18.48
CA GLU A 123 13.06 -5.29 -17.63
C GLU A 123 12.94 -4.26 -16.50
N ASP A 124 12.33 -3.09 -16.75
CA ASP A 124 12.09 -2.10 -15.71
C ASP A 124 11.14 -2.64 -14.64
N ILE A 125 10.06 -3.30 -15.05
CA ILE A 125 9.10 -3.93 -14.13
C ILE A 125 9.79 -5.05 -13.32
N LYS A 126 10.59 -5.90 -13.97
CA LYS A 126 11.35 -6.96 -13.26
C LYS A 126 12.34 -6.39 -12.25
N SER A 127 13.04 -5.31 -12.59
CA SER A 127 13.97 -4.62 -11.70
C SER A 127 13.29 -4.11 -10.43
N GLU A 128 12.08 -3.56 -10.54
CA GLU A 128 11.28 -3.16 -9.36
C GLU A 128 10.92 -4.38 -8.49
N LEU A 129 10.47 -5.47 -9.11
CA LEU A 129 10.11 -6.71 -8.42
C LEU A 129 11.31 -7.31 -7.69
N ASP A 130 12.47 -7.40 -8.34
CA ASP A 130 13.73 -7.90 -7.75
C ASP A 130 14.16 -7.07 -6.53
N MET A 131 13.78 -5.79 -6.48
CA MET A 131 13.99 -4.90 -5.33
C MET A 131 12.85 -4.92 -4.31
N GLN A 132 11.98 -5.94 -4.36
CA GLN A 132 10.82 -6.13 -3.49
C GLN A 132 9.76 -5.03 -3.58
N ARG A 133 9.56 -4.48 -4.78
CA ARG A 133 8.58 -3.41 -5.02
C ARG A 133 7.53 -3.87 -6.03
N PRO A 134 6.29 -4.15 -5.59
CA PRO A 134 5.21 -4.46 -6.52
C PRO A 134 4.89 -3.24 -7.38
N VAL A 135 4.39 -3.48 -8.59
CA VAL A 135 4.09 -2.43 -9.59
C VAL A 135 2.60 -2.40 -9.85
N ILE A 136 1.96 -1.23 -9.78
CA ILE A 136 0.56 -1.07 -10.20
C ILE A 136 0.55 -0.69 -11.68
N VAL A 137 -0.28 -1.38 -12.48
CA VAL A 137 -0.33 -1.19 -13.93
C VAL A 137 -1.76 -0.82 -14.35
N PRO A 138 -1.97 0.40 -14.90
CA PRO A 138 -3.21 0.79 -15.57
C PRO A 138 -3.32 0.12 -16.95
N LEU A 139 -4.53 -0.33 -17.28
CA LEU A 139 -4.77 -1.23 -18.40
C LEU A 139 -6.05 -0.87 -19.14
N TYR A 140 -6.00 -0.95 -20.46
CA TYR A 140 -7.18 -1.10 -21.29
C TYR A 140 -7.69 -2.55 -21.17
N GLY A 141 -8.68 -2.77 -20.31
CA GLY A 141 -9.12 -4.11 -19.90
C GLY A 141 -9.53 -5.04 -21.05
N LYS A 142 -10.03 -4.47 -22.17
CA LYS A 142 -10.41 -5.24 -23.37
C LYS A 142 -9.25 -5.87 -24.13
N GLN A 143 -8.01 -5.44 -23.90
CA GLN A 143 -6.81 -6.05 -24.51
C GLN A 143 -6.20 -7.16 -23.66
N LEU A 144 -6.65 -7.35 -22.41
CA LEU A 144 -6.16 -8.40 -21.53
C LEU A 144 -6.58 -9.80 -22.00
N ASN A 145 -7.66 -9.90 -22.78
CA ASN A 145 -8.24 -11.18 -23.23
C ASN A 145 -8.50 -12.17 -22.08
N ASN A 146 -8.75 -11.67 -20.86
CA ASN A 146 -9.02 -12.50 -19.70
C ASN A 146 -10.43 -13.13 -19.84
N PRO A 147 -10.55 -14.46 -19.89
CA PRO A 147 -11.83 -15.15 -20.14
C PRO A 147 -12.82 -15.02 -18.98
N TYR A 148 -12.38 -14.52 -17.82
CA TYR A 148 -13.24 -14.31 -16.65
C TYR A 148 -13.90 -12.93 -16.63
N PHE A 149 -13.50 -12.00 -17.51
CA PHE A 149 -14.22 -10.74 -17.66
C PHE A 149 -15.52 -10.92 -18.42
N LEU A 150 -16.55 -10.23 -17.95
CA LEU A 150 -17.80 -10.09 -18.69
C LEU A 150 -17.59 -9.15 -19.89
N ARG A 151 -18.25 -9.45 -21.01
CA ARG A 151 -18.26 -8.61 -22.22
C ARG A 151 -16.87 -8.23 -22.76
N GLY A 152 -15.87 -9.09 -22.50
CA GLY A 152 -14.49 -8.93 -22.98
C GLY A 152 -13.63 -7.99 -22.16
N GLY A 153 -14.11 -7.44 -21.04
CA GLY A 153 -13.32 -6.56 -20.16
C GLY A 153 -13.82 -5.11 -20.11
N PRO A 154 -13.49 -4.37 -19.02
CA PRO A 154 -13.83 -2.97 -18.88
C PRO A 154 -13.01 -2.09 -19.84
N ASP A 155 -13.42 -0.83 -20.02
CA ASP A 155 -12.61 0.13 -20.77
C ASP A 155 -11.30 0.46 -20.04
N TYR A 156 -11.36 0.61 -18.72
CA TYR A 156 -10.20 0.85 -17.87
C TYR A 156 -10.13 -0.18 -16.74
N HIS A 157 -8.91 -0.53 -16.33
CA HIS A 157 -8.66 -1.44 -15.23
C HIS A 157 -7.28 -1.20 -14.62
N THR A 158 -7.05 -1.64 -13.40
CA THR A 158 -5.73 -1.66 -12.76
C THR A 158 -5.44 -3.01 -12.12
N VAL A 159 -4.19 -3.47 -12.22
CA VAL A 159 -3.71 -4.69 -11.56
C VAL A 159 -2.40 -4.42 -10.82
N VAL A 160 -2.06 -5.29 -9.87
CA VAL A 160 -0.73 -5.28 -9.23
C VAL A 160 0.12 -6.40 -9.82
N VAL A 161 1.26 -6.07 -10.44
CA VAL A 161 2.29 -7.05 -10.79
C VAL A 161 3.13 -7.35 -9.56
N LYS A 162 3.28 -8.63 -9.23
CA LYS A 162 3.98 -9.12 -8.04
C LYS A 162 5.07 -10.15 -8.34
N GLY A 163 5.22 -10.57 -9.59
CA GLY A 163 6.18 -11.58 -9.98
C GLY A 163 6.30 -11.73 -11.49
N TYR A 164 7.28 -12.50 -11.91
CA TYR A 164 7.55 -12.84 -13.29
C TYR A 164 8.12 -14.26 -13.42
N ASP A 165 8.01 -14.80 -14.63
CA ASP A 165 8.47 -16.14 -14.98
C ASP A 165 9.05 -16.11 -16.40
N ASP A 166 10.38 -16.14 -16.51
CA ASP A 166 11.06 -16.08 -17.81
C ASP A 166 10.93 -17.36 -18.62
N GLU A 167 10.54 -18.48 -18.00
CA GLU A 167 10.31 -19.73 -18.74
C GLU A 167 9.06 -19.60 -19.59
N THR A 168 7.99 -19.10 -18.98
CA THR A 168 6.68 -18.97 -19.63
C THR A 168 6.46 -17.59 -20.26
N GLN A 169 7.37 -16.64 -20.02
CA GLN A 169 7.26 -15.24 -20.44
C GLN A 169 5.99 -14.55 -19.89
N GLU A 170 5.74 -14.74 -18.60
CA GLU A 170 4.52 -14.27 -17.93
C GLU A 170 4.81 -13.41 -16.71
N PHE A 171 3.99 -12.38 -16.52
CA PHE A 171 3.84 -11.70 -15.24
C PHE A 171 2.82 -12.43 -14.38
N ILE A 172 3.06 -12.42 -13.06
CA ILE A 172 2.12 -12.89 -12.03
C ILE A 172 1.51 -11.66 -11.38
N THR A 173 0.19 -11.57 -11.38
CA THR A 173 -0.56 -10.39 -10.95
C THR A 173 -1.58 -10.69 -9.86
N GLN A 174 -1.95 -9.64 -9.11
CA GLN A 174 -3.20 -9.57 -8.37
C GLN A 174 -4.20 -8.79 -9.21
N GLU A 175 -5.24 -9.49 -9.66
CA GLU A 175 -6.26 -9.03 -10.60
C GLU A 175 -7.59 -8.80 -9.85
N PRO A 176 -7.85 -7.57 -9.35
CA PRO A 176 -8.97 -7.32 -8.45
C PRO A 176 -10.35 -7.37 -9.14
N GLY A 177 -10.38 -7.34 -10.48
CA GLY A 177 -11.60 -7.28 -11.29
C GLY A 177 -12.29 -8.63 -11.52
N VAL A 178 -11.65 -9.77 -11.15
CA VAL A 178 -12.25 -11.10 -11.33
C VAL A 178 -12.07 -12.02 -10.12
N GLY A 179 -13.06 -12.88 -9.86
CA GLY A 179 -13.03 -13.84 -8.74
C GLY A 179 -11.83 -14.80 -8.73
N ARG A 180 -11.19 -15.00 -9.89
CA ARG A 180 -9.99 -15.86 -10.08
C ARG A 180 -8.71 -15.03 -10.27
N GLY A 181 -8.65 -13.84 -9.71
CA GLY A 181 -7.56 -12.91 -9.92
C GLY A 181 -6.33 -13.06 -9.01
N LEU A 182 -6.37 -13.98 -8.04
CA LEU A 182 -5.21 -14.26 -7.19
C LEU A 182 -4.14 -14.96 -8.03
N ASP A 183 -2.94 -14.37 -8.08
CA ASP A 183 -1.78 -14.87 -8.84
C ASP A 183 -2.12 -15.17 -10.31
N TYR A 184 -3.00 -14.34 -10.89
CA TYR A 184 -3.39 -14.47 -12.28
C TYR A 184 -2.19 -14.19 -13.18
N ARG A 185 -2.06 -14.94 -14.29
CA ARG A 185 -0.92 -14.83 -15.20
C ARG A 185 -1.31 -14.20 -16.52
N TYR A 186 -0.55 -13.19 -16.91
CA TYR A 186 -0.62 -12.56 -18.23
C TYR A 186 0.75 -12.70 -18.89
N SER A 187 0.78 -13.01 -20.19
CA SER A 187 2.05 -12.94 -20.93
C SER A 187 2.62 -11.52 -20.88
N TYR A 188 3.95 -11.38 -20.95
CA TYR A 188 4.61 -10.08 -21.02
C TYR A 188 4.00 -9.19 -22.11
N ASP A 189 3.82 -9.75 -23.31
CA ASP A 189 3.21 -9.07 -24.44
C ASP A 189 1.75 -8.65 -24.16
N THR A 190 0.95 -9.52 -23.55
CA THR A 190 -0.45 -9.20 -23.23
C THR A 190 -0.53 -8.00 -22.29
N LEU A 191 0.24 -8.01 -21.19
CA LEU A 191 0.19 -6.95 -20.19
C LEU A 191 0.74 -5.63 -20.76
N VAL A 192 1.91 -5.66 -21.42
CA VAL A 192 2.55 -4.46 -21.98
C VAL A 192 1.73 -3.86 -23.14
N ASN A 193 1.04 -4.68 -23.94
CA ASN A 193 0.17 -4.18 -25.00
C ASN A 193 -1.15 -3.61 -24.46
N ALA A 194 -1.65 -4.13 -23.35
CA ALA A 194 -2.84 -3.61 -22.69
C ALA A 194 -2.54 -2.38 -21.80
N MET A 195 -1.27 -2.09 -21.49
CA MET A 195 -0.88 -0.97 -20.63
C MET A 195 -1.28 0.36 -21.24
N HIS A 196 -2.19 1.07 -20.59
CA HIS A 196 -2.71 2.35 -21.03
C HIS A 196 -3.23 3.15 -19.84
N ASP A 197 -2.78 4.40 -19.69
CA ASP A 197 -3.31 5.35 -18.73
C ASP A 197 -4.77 5.69 -19.03
N PHE A 198 -5.53 6.04 -18.00
CA PHE A 198 -6.95 6.34 -18.15
C PHE A 198 -7.17 7.56 -19.04
N LEU A 199 -8.11 7.43 -19.99
CA LEU A 199 -8.66 8.56 -20.72
C LEU A 199 -10.20 8.50 -20.69
N PRO A 200 -10.88 9.62 -20.39
CA PRO A 200 -12.33 9.64 -20.27
C PRO A 200 -13.02 9.36 -21.62
N ALA A 201 -14.33 9.11 -21.56
CA ALA A 201 -15.19 8.84 -22.71
C ALA A 201 -14.82 7.58 -23.51
N ASN A 202 -14.42 6.52 -22.81
CA ASN A 202 -14.04 5.22 -23.38
C ASN A 202 -12.87 5.30 -24.38
N LYS A 203 -11.85 6.11 -24.03
CA LYS A 203 -10.68 6.37 -24.88
C LYS A 203 -9.39 5.78 -24.32
N THR A 204 -9.47 4.98 -23.26
CA THR A 204 -8.30 4.41 -22.56
C THR A 204 -7.33 3.73 -23.51
N LYS A 205 -7.78 3.03 -24.56
CA LYS A 205 -6.89 2.42 -25.58
C LYS A 205 -5.93 3.40 -26.32
N TYR A 206 -6.14 4.71 -26.17
CA TYR A 206 -5.27 5.76 -26.71
C TYR A 206 -4.45 6.47 -25.64
N GLY A 207 -4.60 6.09 -24.38
CA GLY A 207 -3.81 6.58 -23.26
C GLY A 207 -2.35 6.22 -23.43
N GLN A 208 -1.47 7.07 -22.92
CA GLN A 208 -0.04 6.78 -22.89
C GLN A 208 0.21 5.53 -22.06
N LYS A 209 1.19 4.71 -22.43
CA LYS A 209 1.57 3.58 -21.59
C LYS A 209 2.27 4.11 -20.35
N LYS A 210 1.74 3.78 -19.19
CA LYS A 210 2.32 4.19 -17.91
C LYS A 210 2.19 3.07 -16.91
N ALA A 211 3.08 3.07 -15.92
CA ALA A 211 2.94 2.26 -14.72
C ALA A 211 3.27 3.09 -13.48
N ILE A 212 2.92 2.53 -12.33
CA ILE A 212 3.16 3.13 -11.03
C ILE A 212 4.17 2.25 -10.30
N PHE A 213 5.39 2.76 -10.17
CA PHE A 213 6.45 2.09 -9.44
C PHE A 213 6.36 2.53 -7.98
N THR A 214 6.30 1.56 -7.08
CA THR A 214 6.03 1.81 -5.65
C THR A 214 7.31 1.64 -4.85
N GLN A 215 7.43 2.26 -3.68
CA GLN A 215 8.54 2.04 -2.77
C GLN A 215 8.15 2.30 -1.32
N LYS A 216 8.71 1.53 -0.38
CA LYS A 216 8.41 1.72 1.05
C LYS A 216 8.97 3.04 1.60
N ASN A 217 10.13 3.47 1.11
CA ASN A 217 10.83 4.64 1.62
C ASN A 217 10.20 5.95 1.09
N LEU A 218 10.04 6.95 1.96
CA LEU A 218 9.52 8.27 1.61
C LEU A 218 10.70 9.19 1.24
N GLN A 219 10.97 9.36 -0.05
CA GLN A 219 12.11 10.16 -0.52
C GLN A 219 11.69 11.58 -0.94
N LYS A 220 10.51 11.69 -1.52
CA LYS A 220 9.95 12.93 -2.09
C LYS A 220 8.68 13.35 -1.41
N SER A 221 7.88 12.39 -0.91
CA SER A 221 6.56 12.68 -0.34
C SER A 221 6.59 12.97 1.16
N ALA A 222 7.75 12.91 1.83
CA ALA A 222 7.85 12.96 3.29
C ALA A 222 7.35 14.29 3.90
N GLU A 223 7.53 15.38 3.16
CA GLU A 223 7.19 16.75 3.58
C GLU A 223 5.81 17.20 3.05
N LEU A 224 5.03 16.31 2.44
CA LEU A 224 3.66 16.64 2.03
C LEU A 224 2.75 16.71 3.26
N ASP A 225 1.80 17.62 3.24
CA ASP A 225 0.73 17.77 4.24
C ASP A 225 -0.59 17.55 3.49
N GLY A 226 -1.08 16.30 3.54
CA GLY A 226 -2.12 15.81 2.67
C GLY A 226 -3.50 16.38 3.01
N ASP A 227 -3.81 16.45 4.31
CA ASP A 227 -5.08 16.92 4.85
C ASP A 227 -5.06 18.38 5.31
N LYS A 228 -3.90 19.03 5.28
CA LYS A 228 -3.68 20.48 5.41
C LYS A 228 -3.92 21.02 6.82
N ASP A 229 -3.57 20.21 7.81
CA ASP A 229 -3.73 20.50 9.23
C ASP A 229 -2.47 21.20 9.84
N GLY A 230 -1.39 21.23 9.05
CA GLY A 230 -0.11 21.82 9.38
C GLY A 230 0.93 20.83 9.92
N LEU A 231 0.70 19.52 9.81
CA LEU A 231 1.70 18.47 9.99
C LEU A 231 2.13 17.91 8.64
N THR A 232 3.43 17.66 8.51
CA THR A 232 3.93 16.87 7.39
C THR A 232 3.65 15.38 7.60
N LYS A 233 3.57 14.63 6.51
CA LYS A 233 3.41 13.18 6.49
C LYS A 233 4.39 12.45 7.41
N ILE A 234 5.66 12.90 7.48
CA ILE A 234 6.65 12.27 8.37
C ILE A 234 6.40 12.59 9.85
N GLU A 235 5.86 13.77 10.16
CA GLU A 235 5.45 14.15 11.52
C GLU A 235 4.24 13.34 11.96
N GLU A 236 3.21 13.24 11.10
CA GLU A 236 2.02 12.43 11.36
C GLU A 236 2.37 10.95 11.59
N ILE A 237 3.19 10.35 10.72
CA ILE A 237 3.66 8.96 10.90
C ILE A 237 4.38 8.76 12.23
N LYS A 238 5.17 9.76 12.66
CA LYS A 238 5.91 9.70 13.94
C LYS A 238 4.97 9.78 15.14
N GLN A 239 3.87 10.53 15.02
CA GLN A 239 2.85 10.67 16.06
C GLN A 239 1.86 9.50 16.06
N GLY A 240 1.67 8.87 14.89
CA GLY A 240 0.67 7.83 14.67
C GLY A 240 -0.70 8.38 14.26
N SER A 241 -0.79 9.67 13.91
CA SER A 241 -2.01 10.29 13.38
C SER A 241 -2.29 9.83 11.95
N ALA A 242 -3.51 10.09 11.49
CA ALA A 242 -4.03 9.63 10.22
C ALA A 242 -3.75 10.66 9.12
N LEU A 243 -2.87 10.29 8.17
CA LEU A 243 -2.47 11.10 7.00
C LEU A 243 -3.58 11.76 6.17
N TRP A 244 -4.84 11.38 6.38
CA TRP A 244 -5.99 11.78 5.58
C TRP A 244 -7.09 12.49 6.38
N LEU A 245 -6.92 12.65 7.69
CA LEU A 245 -7.87 13.28 8.60
C LEU A 245 -7.16 14.32 9.45
N ALA A 246 -7.49 15.58 9.18
CA ALA A 246 -6.94 16.70 9.93
C ALA A 246 -7.19 16.61 11.44
N ASP A 247 -8.27 15.92 11.88
CA ASP A 247 -8.57 15.61 13.28
C ASP A 247 -8.72 14.09 13.38
N SER A 248 -7.68 13.42 13.87
CA SER A 248 -7.54 11.96 13.85
C SER A 248 -8.35 11.26 14.94
N ASP A 249 -8.65 11.94 16.05
CA ASP A 249 -9.39 11.38 17.18
C ASP A 249 -10.79 11.98 17.41
N ASP A 250 -11.21 12.85 16.48
CA ASP A 250 -12.53 13.46 16.37
C ASP A 250 -12.92 14.17 17.69
N ASP A 251 -12.00 15.00 18.20
CA ASP A 251 -12.18 15.83 19.40
C ASP A 251 -12.51 17.30 19.13
N GLY A 252 -12.45 17.70 17.86
CA GLY A 252 -12.73 19.05 17.37
C GLY A 252 -11.50 19.95 17.25
N PHE A 253 -10.29 19.41 17.43
CA PHE A 253 -9.03 20.08 17.14
C PHE A 253 -8.25 19.30 16.10
N ASP A 254 -7.61 20.02 15.17
CA ASP A 254 -6.78 19.38 14.16
C ASP A 254 -5.44 18.90 14.78
N ASP A 255 -4.87 17.79 14.31
CA ASP A 255 -3.69 17.12 14.88
C ASP A 255 -2.48 18.07 14.95
N GLY A 256 -2.32 18.92 13.93
CA GLY A 256 -1.32 19.96 13.90
C GLY A 256 -1.54 21.06 14.94
N GLN A 257 -2.79 21.41 15.25
CA GLN A 257 -3.08 22.31 16.37
C GLN A 257 -2.73 21.63 17.69
N GLU A 258 -3.18 20.41 17.91
CA GLU A 258 -2.92 19.67 19.14
C GLU A 258 -1.43 19.47 19.38
N THR A 259 -0.67 19.11 18.35
CA THR A 259 0.80 19.00 18.42
C THR A 259 1.46 20.30 18.84
N ARG A 260 1.08 21.44 18.23
CA ARG A 260 1.63 22.76 18.58
C ARG A 260 1.28 23.16 20.01
N GLU A 261 0.12 22.73 20.47
CA GLU A 261 -0.33 22.96 21.84
C GLU A 261 0.19 21.88 22.81
N GLY A 262 0.79 20.78 22.36
CA GLY A 262 1.30 19.71 23.22
C GLY A 262 0.21 18.77 23.77
N TYR A 263 -0.93 18.69 23.10
CA TYR A 263 -1.97 17.67 23.30
C TYR A 263 -1.74 16.45 22.40
N SER A 264 -2.58 15.42 22.55
CA SER A 264 -2.43 14.14 21.87
C SER A 264 -3.29 14.09 20.59
N PRO A 265 -2.69 14.01 19.39
CA PRO A 265 -3.42 13.96 18.12
C PRO A 265 -4.15 12.63 17.84
N ILE A 266 -4.07 11.67 18.75
CA ILE A 266 -4.59 10.30 18.52
C ILE A 266 -5.42 9.78 19.69
N VAL A 267 -5.64 10.60 20.71
CA VAL A 267 -6.40 10.23 21.90
C VAL A 267 -7.25 11.41 22.32
N ASN A 268 -8.55 11.24 22.15
CA ASN A 268 -9.55 12.23 22.53
C ASN A 268 -9.59 12.36 24.07
N GLU A 269 -8.70 13.18 24.61
CA GLU A 269 -8.45 13.33 26.04
C GLU A 269 -9.68 13.85 26.79
N LYS A 270 -10.53 14.63 26.10
CA LYS A 270 -11.80 15.16 26.63
C LYS A 270 -12.83 14.07 26.91
N LYS A 271 -12.75 12.92 26.23
CA LYS A 271 -13.65 11.77 26.42
C LYS A 271 -13.16 10.79 27.49
N LEU A 272 -11.99 11.02 28.08
CA LEU A 272 -11.49 10.18 29.19
C LEU A 272 -12.32 10.42 30.46
N VAL A 273 -12.63 9.34 31.17
CA VAL A 273 -13.55 9.36 32.32
C VAL A 273 -12.85 8.93 33.60
N ARG A 274 -13.49 9.22 34.75
CA ARG A 274 -13.12 8.67 36.05
C ARG A 274 -12.92 7.15 35.97
N GLY A 275 -11.77 6.68 36.47
CA GLY A 275 -11.37 5.28 36.43
C GLY A 275 -10.46 4.91 35.26
N SER A 276 -10.22 5.82 34.30
CA SER A 276 -9.24 5.59 33.22
C SER A 276 -7.83 5.50 33.79
N LEU A 277 -7.04 4.56 33.26
CA LEU A 277 -5.63 4.40 33.59
C LEU A 277 -4.82 5.12 32.51
N VAL A 278 -3.98 6.07 32.91
CA VAL A 278 -3.24 6.92 31.98
C VAL A 278 -1.78 7.01 32.33
N LYS A 279 -0.94 7.22 31.31
CA LYS A 279 0.48 7.57 31.47
C LYS A 279 0.94 8.45 30.31
N THR A 280 2.11 9.07 30.44
CA THR A 280 2.75 9.71 29.28
C THR A 280 3.66 8.71 28.54
N LYS A 281 4.17 9.12 27.39
CA LYS A 281 5.11 8.32 26.61
C LYS A 281 6.46 8.17 27.33
N GLU A 282 6.98 9.27 27.87
CA GLU A 282 8.32 9.35 28.45
C GLU A 282 8.38 8.99 29.94
N ASN A 283 7.23 9.02 30.64
CA ASN A 283 7.16 8.71 32.07
C ASN A 283 6.47 7.35 32.32
N PRO A 284 7.14 6.39 32.99
CA PRO A 284 6.54 5.08 33.29
C PRO A 284 5.47 5.12 34.39
N LYS A 285 5.33 6.23 35.13
CA LYS A 285 4.30 6.38 36.16
C LYS A 285 2.90 6.25 35.57
N VAL A 286 2.07 5.44 36.22
CA VAL A 286 0.68 5.23 35.83
C VAL A 286 -0.21 5.96 36.82
N PHE A 287 -1.23 6.64 36.31
CA PHE A 287 -2.18 7.39 37.10
C PHE A 287 -3.59 6.85 36.86
N LEU A 288 -4.41 6.84 37.91
CA LEU A 288 -5.85 6.67 37.83
C LEU A 288 -6.51 8.05 37.74
N LEU A 289 -7.37 8.26 36.75
CA LEU A 289 -8.18 9.48 36.66
C LEU A 289 -9.30 9.45 37.70
N ASP A 290 -9.42 10.53 38.47
CA ASP A 290 -10.39 10.70 39.55
C ASP A 290 -11.01 12.11 39.42
N ASP A 291 -12.03 12.20 38.56
CA ASP A 291 -12.67 13.45 38.12
C ASP A 291 -11.65 14.45 37.53
N GLU A 292 -11.45 15.62 38.15
CA GLU A 292 -10.46 16.64 37.71
C GLU A 292 -9.04 16.39 38.27
N SER A 293 -8.81 15.21 38.87
CA SER A 293 -7.53 14.84 39.47
C SER A 293 -6.93 13.57 38.90
N LYS A 294 -5.62 13.42 39.03
CA LYS A 294 -4.86 12.21 38.72
C LYS A 294 -4.24 11.65 39.99
N ARG A 295 -4.33 10.34 40.20
CA ARG A 295 -3.78 9.66 41.37
C ARG A 295 -2.70 8.69 40.94
N HIS A 296 -1.47 8.94 41.36
CA HIS A 296 -0.35 8.06 41.04
C HIS A 296 -0.55 6.67 41.67
N ILE A 297 -0.28 5.61 40.90
CA ILE A 297 -0.30 4.23 41.37
C ILE A 297 1.13 3.87 41.78
N ALA A 298 1.35 3.62 43.07
CA ALA A 298 2.69 3.61 43.66
C ALA A 298 3.65 2.61 43.00
N ASN A 299 3.16 1.44 42.57
CA ASN A 299 3.96 0.40 41.92
C ASN A 299 3.09 -0.68 41.24
N GLU A 300 3.74 -1.58 40.51
CA GLU A 300 3.14 -2.73 39.83
C GLU A 300 2.36 -3.66 40.77
N THR A 301 2.82 -3.87 42.01
CA THR A 301 2.12 -4.77 42.95
C THR A 301 0.74 -4.23 43.29
N ILE A 302 0.63 -2.93 43.56
CA ILE A 302 -0.66 -2.26 43.78
C ILE A 302 -1.50 -2.29 42.50
N PHE A 303 -0.90 -1.97 41.35
CA PHE A 303 -1.60 -2.00 40.07
C PHE A 303 -2.30 -3.34 39.81
N LEU A 304 -1.58 -4.45 40.00
CA LEU A 304 -2.11 -5.81 39.81
C LEU A 304 -3.09 -6.22 40.92
N ALA A 305 -2.90 -5.76 42.16
CA ALA A 305 -3.80 -6.05 43.27
C ALA A 305 -5.20 -5.45 43.08
N HIS A 306 -5.30 -4.30 42.42
CA HIS A 306 -6.57 -3.68 42.00
C HIS A 306 -7.20 -4.36 40.76
N GLY A 307 -6.53 -5.38 40.19
CA GLY A 307 -7.02 -6.12 39.03
C GLY A 307 -6.91 -5.35 37.70
N TRP A 308 -6.18 -4.24 37.67
CA TRP A 308 -5.93 -3.48 36.45
C TRP A 308 -4.99 -4.24 35.52
N ARG A 309 -5.16 -4.01 34.22
CA ARG A 309 -4.36 -4.65 33.17
C ARG A 309 -3.53 -3.61 32.45
N TRP A 310 -2.28 -3.95 32.15
CA TRP A 310 -1.39 -3.07 31.39
C TRP A 310 -1.97 -2.65 30.03
N SER A 311 -2.81 -3.51 29.43
CA SER A 311 -3.53 -3.23 28.18
C SER A 311 -4.60 -2.14 28.30
N ASP A 312 -5.03 -1.80 29.52
CA ASP A 312 -6.05 -0.80 29.78
C ASP A 312 -5.44 0.60 29.96
N ILE A 313 -4.10 0.73 29.95
CA ILE A 313 -3.42 2.00 30.09
C ILE A 313 -3.45 2.75 28.76
N ILE A 314 -3.95 3.98 28.82
CA ILE A 314 -4.01 4.92 27.71
C ILE A 314 -2.79 5.84 27.79
N VAL A 315 -2.06 6.00 26.68
CA VAL A 315 -0.98 6.97 26.60
C VAL A 315 -1.58 8.32 26.22
N VAL A 316 -1.43 9.31 27.10
CA VAL A 316 -1.94 10.67 26.94
C VAL A 316 -0.77 11.65 26.84
N SER A 317 -1.07 12.88 26.44
CA SER A 317 -0.12 13.99 26.38
C SER A 317 0.36 14.42 27.76
N GLU A 318 1.55 15.00 27.79
CA GLU A 318 2.10 15.58 29.03
C GLU A 318 1.24 16.76 29.50
N ARG A 319 0.82 17.63 28.58
CA ARG A 319 0.01 18.81 28.88
C ARG A 319 -1.32 18.45 29.52
N PHE A 320 -2.00 17.40 29.03
CA PHE A 320 -3.22 16.91 29.67
C PHE A 320 -2.97 16.49 31.12
N LEU A 321 -1.94 15.69 31.38
CA LEU A 321 -1.65 15.25 32.75
C LEU A 321 -1.23 16.40 33.65
N GLU A 322 -0.46 17.37 33.16
CA GLU A 322 -0.04 18.55 33.94
C GLU A 322 -1.22 19.45 34.34
N ASN A 323 -2.27 19.51 33.52
CA ASN A 323 -3.48 20.29 33.81
C ASN A 323 -4.39 19.63 34.87
N LEU A 324 -4.17 18.36 35.23
CA LEU A 324 -4.94 17.66 36.26
C LEU A 324 -4.35 17.85 37.65
N HIS A 325 -5.22 18.04 38.64
CA HIS A 325 -4.83 18.16 40.04
C HIS A 325 -4.19 16.86 40.56
N GLU A 326 -3.15 16.96 41.39
CA GLU A 326 -2.57 15.78 42.05
C GLU A 326 -3.51 15.30 43.17
N GLY A 327 -4.02 14.10 43.03
CA GLY A 327 -4.78 13.40 44.06
C GLY A 327 -3.88 12.55 44.97
N ALA A 328 -4.47 11.96 46.01
CA ALA A 328 -3.74 11.07 46.91
C ALA A 328 -3.18 9.86 46.15
N GLU A 329 -1.92 9.51 46.41
CA GLU A 329 -1.29 8.30 45.87
C GLU A 329 -2.11 7.06 46.23
N ILE A 330 -2.11 6.07 45.34
CA ILE A 330 -2.72 4.76 45.56
C ILE A 330 -1.58 3.81 45.95
N ASP A 331 -1.48 3.53 47.25
CA ASP A 331 -0.40 2.77 47.86
C ASP A 331 -0.87 1.49 48.59
N ASN A 332 -2.18 1.18 48.54
CA ASN A 332 -2.80 0.05 49.22
C ASN A 332 -3.82 -0.74 48.40
#